data_AF-A0A5C0F3Q0-F1
#
_entry.id   AF-A0A5C0F3Q0-F1
#
_cell.length_a   1.000
_cell.length_b   1.000
_cell.length_c   1.000
_cell.angle_alpha   90.00
_cell.angle_beta   90.00
_cell.angle_gamma   90.00
#
_symmetry.space_group_name_H-M   'P 1'
#
loop_
_entity.id
_entity.type
_entity.pdbx_description
1 polymer ?
#
loop_
_entity_poly.entity_id
_entity_poly.type
_entity_poly.pdbx_seq_one_letter_code
_entity_poly.pdbx_strand_id
1 'polypeptide(L)' 'MEVNILALIAVALFISIPTAFLVIIYVKTISENN' A
#
# COMPACT_ATOMS: atom_id res chain seq x y z
N MET A 1 -4.78 -27.43 -3.96
CA MET A 1 -5.68 -26.51 -3.23
C MET A 1 -6.20 -25.51 -4.23
N GLU A 2 -7.50 -25.31 -4.33
CA GLU A 2 -8.08 -24.23 -5.15
C GLU A 2 -7.87 -22.90 -4.43
N VAL A 3 -7.43 -21.87 -5.16
CA VAL A 3 -7.09 -20.55 -4.59
C VAL A 3 -8.11 -19.50 -5.02
N ASN A 4 -8.59 -18.70 -4.06
CA ASN A 4 -9.50 -17.61 -4.36
C ASN A 4 -8.71 -16.39 -4.85
N ILE A 5 -8.67 -16.21 -6.17
CA ILE A 5 -7.96 -15.11 -6.83
C ILE A 5 -8.54 -13.74 -6.42
N LEU A 6 -9.86 -13.64 -6.21
CA LEU A 6 -10.48 -12.39 -5.74
C LEU A 6 -10.03 -12.04 -4.32
N ALA A 7 -9.89 -13.03 -3.44
CA ALA A 7 -9.35 -12.82 -2.10
C ALA A 7 -7.87 -12.41 -2.14
N LEU A 8 -7.07 -12.99 -3.05
CA LEU A 8 -5.67 -12.58 -3.25
C LEU A 8 -5.57 -11.12 -3.69
N ILE A 9 -6.38 -10.71 -4.67
CA ILE A 9 -6.43 -9.32 -5.15
C ILE A 9 -6.89 -8.39 -4.03
N ALA A 10 -7.93 -8.77 -3.28
CA ALA A 10 -8.43 -7.97 -2.15
C ALA A 10 -7.34 -7.75 -1.09
N VAL A 11 -6.58 -8.77 -0.73
CA VAL A 11 -5.46 -8.64 0.23
C VAL A 11 -4.33 -7.79 -0.34
N ALA A 12 -3.97 -8.00 -1.61
CA ALA A 12 -2.92 -7.21 -2.26
C ALA A 12 -3.28 -5.72 -2.31
N LEU A 13 -4.52 -5.38 -2.69
CA LEU A 13 -5.01 -3.99 -2.70
C LEU A 13 -5.12 -3.42 -1.28
N PHE A 14 -5.64 -4.21 -0.33
CA PHE A 14 -5.80 -3.78 1.06
C PHE A 14 -4.45 -3.41 1.71
N ILE A 15 -3.36 -4.10 1.37
CA ILE A 15 -2.02 -3.77 1.87
C ILE A 15 -1.40 -2.62 1.08
N SER A 16 -1.41 -2.70 -0.25
CA SER A 16 -0.67 -1.75 -1.11
C SER A 16 -1.21 -0.32 -1.05
N ILE A 17 -2.54 -0.13 -0.98
CA ILE A 17 -3.16 1.20 -0.96
C ILE A 17 -2.76 2.02 0.30
N PRO A 18 -2.96 1.54 1.54
CA PRO A 18 -2.54 2.28 2.73
C PRO A 18 -1.01 2.40 2.82
N THR A 19 -0.25 1.38 2.40
CA THR A 19 1.22 1.49 2.37
C THR A 19 1.69 2.58 1.42
N ALA A 20 1.15 2.66 0.20
CA ALA A 20 1.49 3.71 -0.75
C ALA A 20 1.13 5.10 -0.20
N PHE A 21 -0.05 5.23 0.42
CA PHE A 21 -0.47 6.47 1.08
C PHE A 21 0.54 6.92 2.16
N LEU A 22 0.96 6.01 3.04
CA LEU A 22 1.94 6.29 4.09
C LEU A 22 3.31 6.68 3.53
N VAL A 23 3.76 6.00 2.47
CA VAL A 23 5.04 6.31 1.82
C VAL A 23 5.01 7.70 1.18
N ILE A 24 3.91 8.07 0.52
CA ILE A 24 3.76 9.39 -0.10
C ILE A 24 3.87 10.49 0.96
N ILE A 25 3.15 10.38 2.08
CA ILE A 25 3.22 11.39 3.14
C ILE A 25 4.62 11.42 3.78
N TYR A 26 5.25 10.26 3.98
CA TYR A 26 6.59 10.18 4.54
C TYR A 26 7.62 10.90 3.66
N VAL A 27 7.62 10.61 2.35
CA VAL A 27 8.53 11.26 1.40
C VAL A 27 8.30 12.77 1.35
N LYS A 28 7.03 13.20 1.35
CA LYS A 28 6.69 14.63 1.40
C LYS A 28 7.27 15.28 2.66
N THR A 29 7.08 14.68 3.84
CA THR A 29 7.61 15.19 5.10
C THR A 29 9.13 15.26 5.12
N ILE A 30 9.84 14.24 4.59
CA ILE A 30 11.30 14.28 4.52
C ILE A 30 11.78 15.36 3.54
N SER A 31 11.10 15.53 2.39
CA SER A 31 11.45 16.55 1.40
C SER A 31 11.21 17.99 1.87
N GLU A 32 10.24 18.23 2.77
CA GLU A 32 9.97 19.56 3.33
C GLU A 32 10.89 19.89 4.52
N ASN A 33 11.46 18.88 5.18
CA ASN A 33 12.38 19.04 6.30
C ASN A 33 13.88 19.07 5.90
N ASN A 34 14.18 18.96 4.60
CA ASN A 34 15.52 19.03 4.04
C ASN A 34 15.68 20.30 3.20
#